data_AF-A0A9Q8VA07-F1
#
_entry.id   AF-A0A9Q8VA07-F1
#
_cell.length_a   1.000
_cell.length_b   1.000
_cell.length_c   1.000
_cell.angle_alpha   90.00
_cell.angle_beta   90.00
_cell.angle_gamma   90.00
#
_symmetry.space_group_name_H-M   'P 1'
#
loop_
_entity.id
_entity.type
_entity.pdbx_description
1 polymer ?
#
loop_
_entity_poly.entity_id
_entity_poly.type
_entity_poly.pdbx_seq_one_letter_code
_entity_poly.pdbx_strand_id
1 'polypeptide(L)'
;MASQVAKTARRITHELHGVVVSAGLMQKTVKVRVGGQKWNKVVNKWFADPKNYLVHDPNSSLRTGDVVSIAPGWPTSKNKRHVVKHIIAPFGSSIDQRPPVPTLEERIADREARKADKDERRAARRTTKEDSRREERVSQKGGRSGHAQQKL
;
A
#
# COMPACT_ATOMS: atom_id res chain seq x y z
N MET A 1 -9.27 -4.15 -14.36
CA MET A 1 -7.93 -4.76 -14.49
C MET A 1 -7.21 -4.73 -13.16
N ALA A 2 -6.78 -5.88 -12.64
CA ALA A 2 -6.13 -5.97 -11.33
C ALA A 2 -4.86 -5.12 -11.25
N SER A 3 -4.64 -4.46 -10.11
CA SER A 3 -3.46 -3.61 -9.91
C SER A 3 -2.16 -4.42 -9.99
N GLN A 4 -1.05 -3.82 -10.44
CA GLN A 4 0.24 -4.52 -10.51
C GLN A 4 0.66 -5.07 -9.14
N VAL A 5 0.36 -4.32 -8.07
CA VAL A 5 0.62 -4.76 -6.70
C VAL A 5 -0.23 -5.98 -6.32
N ALA A 6 -1.51 -6.01 -6.69
CA ALA A 6 -2.36 -7.18 -6.47
C ALA A 6 -1.82 -8.43 -7.20
N LYS A 7 -1.36 -8.26 -8.45
CA LYS A 7 -0.71 -9.35 -9.21
C LYS A 7 0.55 -9.86 -8.51
N THR A 8 1.41 -8.95 -8.04
CA THR A 8 2.64 -9.31 -7.30
C THR A 8 2.32 -10.02 -5.99
N ALA A 9 1.34 -9.52 -5.23
CA ALA A 9 0.94 -10.10 -3.96
C ALA A 9 0.42 -11.54 -4.10
N ARG A 10 -0.37 -11.83 -5.14
CA ARG A 10 -0.85 -13.19 -5.44
C ARG A 10 0.27 -14.16 -5.87
N ARG A 11 1.34 -13.65 -6.48
CA ARG A 11 2.48 -14.48 -6.93
C ARG A 11 3.36 -14.95 -5.76
N ILE A 12 3.36 -14.22 -4.65
CA ILE A 12 4.29 -14.47 -3.54
C ILE A 12 3.76 -15.62 -2.68
N THR A 13 4.56 -16.67 -2.60
CA THR A 13 4.25 -17.88 -1.83
C THR A 13 5.04 -17.98 -0.53
N HIS A 14 6.18 -17.30 -0.41
CA HIS A 14 7.02 -17.41 0.77
C HIS A 14 6.62 -16.40 1.85
N GLU A 15 6.72 -16.86 3.09
CA GLU A 15 6.42 -16.10 4.31
C GLU A 15 7.68 -15.97 5.14
N LEU A 16 7.76 -14.88 5.91
CA LEU A 16 8.82 -14.66 6.88
C LEU A 16 8.20 -14.64 8.26
N HIS A 17 8.76 -15.43 9.17
CA HIS A 17 8.34 -15.41 10.58
C HIS A 17 9.25 -14.48 11.37
N GLY A 18 8.65 -13.68 12.24
CA GLY A 18 9.39 -12.71 13.02
C GLY A 18 8.65 -12.29 14.28
N VAL A 19 9.35 -11.51 15.09
CA VAL A 19 8.83 -10.98 16.35
C VAL A 19 8.66 -9.47 16.22
N VAL A 20 7.53 -8.96 16.71
CA VAL A 20 7.26 -7.52 16.74
C VAL A 20 8.14 -6.86 17.80
N VAL A 21 9.06 -5.99 17.36
CA VAL A 21 9.99 -5.24 18.23
C VAL A 21 9.36 -3.96 18.76
N SER A 22 8.57 -3.28 17.92
CA SER A 22 7.88 -2.06 18.34
C SER A 22 6.55 -1.90 17.62
N ALA A 23 5.47 -1.75 18.40
CA ALA A 23 4.13 -1.41 17.94
C ALA A 23 3.66 -0.08 18.58
N GLY A 24 2.66 0.58 17.99
CA GLY A 24 2.03 1.79 18.55
C GLY A 24 2.77 3.12 18.31
N LEU A 25 4.05 3.09 17.92
CA LEU A 25 4.81 4.31 17.62
C LEU A 25 4.41 4.96 16.29
N MET A 26 3.90 4.16 15.35
CA MET A 26 3.51 4.61 14.01
C MET A 26 2.13 4.05 13.66
N GLN A 27 1.29 4.88 13.03
CA GLN A 27 -0.02 4.44 12.59
C GLN A 27 0.07 3.33 11.54
N LYS A 28 -0.71 2.25 11.73
CA LYS A 28 -0.85 1.11 10.81
C LYS A 28 0.49 0.47 10.39
N THR A 29 1.48 0.53 11.27
CA THR A 29 2.86 0.12 11.00
C THR A 29 3.50 -0.46 12.25
N VAL A 30 4.20 -1.57 12.08
CA VAL A 30 5.02 -2.18 13.14
C VAL A 30 6.43 -2.46 12.63
N LYS A 31 7.39 -2.54 13.57
CA LYS A 31 8.75 -3.00 13.28
C LYS A 31 8.86 -4.47 13.67
N VAL A 32 9.17 -5.34 12.71
CA VAL A 32 9.30 -6.80 12.90
C VAL A 32 10.73 -7.22 12.66
N ARG A 33 11.29 -8.00 13.58
CA ARG A 33 12.61 -8.63 13.46
C ARG A 33 12.44 -10.04 12.91
N VAL A 34 13.07 -10.31 11.78
CA VAL A 34 13.09 -11.61 11.12
C VAL A 34 14.47 -12.24 11.31
N GLY A 35 14.49 -13.55 11.56
CA GLY A 35 15.74 -14.32 11.66
C GLY A 35 16.46 -14.36 10.32
N GLY A 36 17.79 -14.33 10.36
CA GLY A 36 18.64 -14.46 9.19
C GLY A 36 20.00 -15.00 9.59
N GLN A 37 20.72 -15.56 8.63
CA GLN A 37 22.09 -16.04 8.83
C GLN A 37 22.98 -15.56 7.69
N LYS A 38 24.23 -15.27 8.01
CA LYS A 38 25.27 -14.85 7.07
C LYS A 38 26.49 -15.75 7.21
N TRP A 39 26.95 -16.29 6.09
CA TRP A 39 28.18 -17.06 6.02
C TRP A 39 29.39 -16.14 6.06
N ASN A 40 30.31 -16.37 6.99
CA ASN A 40 31.61 -15.72 7.00
C ASN A 40 32.62 -16.65 6.31
N LYS A 41 33.17 -16.22 5.15
CA LYS A 41 34.12 -17.00 4.35
C LYS A 41 35.51 -17.16 5.00
N VAL A 42 35.89 -16.27 5.92
CA VAL A 42 37.21 -16.32 6.58
C VAL A 42 37.17 -17.35 7.70
N VAL A 43 36.11 -17.31 8.51
CA VAL A 43 35.94 -18.20 9.68
C VAL A 43 35.22 -19.50 9.32
N ASN A 44 34.63 -19.59 8.11
CA ASN A 44 33.80 -20.70 7.64
C ASN A 44 32.69 -21.08 8.62
N LYS A 45 31.97 -20.07 9.11
CA LYS A 45 30.88 -20.25 10.08
C LYS A 45 29.68 -19.36 9.73
N TRP A 46 28.49 -19.88 9.99
CA TRP A 46 27.24 -19.13 9.94
C TRP A 46 27.08 -18.28 11.19
N PHE A 47 26.86 -16.98 11.02
CA PHE A 47 26.52 -16.04 12.08
C PHE A 47 25.08 -15.55 11.95
N ALA A 48 24.44 -15.24 13.08
CA ALA A 48 23.12 -14.65 13.08
C ALA A 48 23.17 -13.23 12.49
N ASP A 49 22.34 -12.97 11.48
CA ASP A 49 22.17 -11.68 10.80
C ASP A 49 20.68 -11.32 10.73
N PRO A 50 20.05 -11.00 11.88
CA PRO A 50 18.63 -10.70 11.93
C PRO A 50 18.32 -9.34 11.32
N LYS A 51 17.22 -9.26 10.55
CA LYS A 51 16.81 -8.07 9.81
C LYS A 51 15.53 -7.47 10.37
N ASN A 52 15.47 -6.15 10.42
CA ASN A 52 14.28 -5.43 10.86
C ASN A 52 13.54 -4.86 9.64
N TYR A 53 12.24 -5.15 9.56
CA TYR A 53 11.37 -4.65 8.51
C TYR A 53 10.27 -3.77 9.08
N LEU A 54 9.92 -2.71 8.34
CA LEU A 54 8.68 -1.97 8.58
C LEU A 54 7.54 -2.68 7.85
N VAL A 55 6.59 -3.17 8.63
CA VAL A 55 5.48 -4.00 8.16
C VAL A 55 4.19 -3.22 8.29
N HIS A 56 3.34 -3.33 7.27
CA HIS A 56 2.01 -2.73 7.29
C HIS A 56 1.01 -3.62 8.05
N ASP A 57 0.38 -3.04 9.07
CA ASP A 57 -0.73 -3.62 9.83
C ASP A 57 -1.97 -2.73 9.61
N PRO A 58 -2.92 -3.12 8.74
CA PRO A 58 -4.04 -2.26 8.36
C PRO A 58 -4.95 -1.84 9.51
N ASN A 59 -5.16 -2.75 10.48
CA ASN A 59 -6.14 -2.59 11.57
C ASN A 59 -5.47 -2.34 12.93
N SER A 60 -4.14 -2.15 12.97
CA SER A 60 -3.38 -1.93 14.22
C SER A 60 -3.65 -3.03 15.28
N SER A 61 -3.71 -4.26 14.80
CA SER A 61 -4.01 -5.48 15.55
C SER A 61 -2.86 -5.94 16.46
N LEU A 62 -1.62 -5.58 16.11
CA LEU A 62 -0.42 -6.12 16.74
C LEU A 62 0.04 -5.35 17.98
N ARG A 63 0.74 -6.05 18.87
CA ARG A 63 1.40 -5.53 20.07
C ARG A 63 2.88 -5.93 20.05
N THR A 64 3.69 -5.21 20.84
CA THR A 64 5.11 -5.53 20.99
C THR A 64 5.25 -6.92 21.64
N GLY A 65 6.10 -7.79 21.07
CA GLY A 65 6.30 -9.15 21.54
C GLY A 65 5.53 -10.23 20.77
N ASP A 66 4.55 -9.87 19.94
CA ASP A 66 3.82 -10.85 19.13
C ASP A 66 4.75 -11.56 18.14
N VAL A 67 4.51 -12.87 17.93
CA VAL A 67 5.12 -13.64 16.85
C VAL A 67 4.16 -13.63 15.66
N VAL A 68 4.66 -13.21 14.50
CA VAL A 68 3.83 -12.95 13.31
C VAL A 68 4.43 -13.58 12.07
N SER A 69 3.55 -13.99 11.15
CA SER A 69 3.92 -14.27 9.76
C SER A 69 3.72 -13.01 8.92
N ILE A 70 4.74 -12.63 8.15
CA ILE A 70 4.69 -11.48 7.24
C ILE A 70 4.93 -11.94 5.80
N ALA A 71 4.23 -11.30 4.87
CA ALA A 71 4.39 -11.53 3.44
C ALA A 71 5.05 -10.31 2.77
N PRO A 72 6.05 -10.51 1.89
CA PRO A 72 6.62 -9.44 1.07
C PRO A 72 5.70 -9.06 -0.10
N GLY A 73 6.11 -8.06 -0.88
CA GLY A 73 5.44 -7.64 -2.12
C GLY A 73 4.19 -6.80 -1.94
N TRP A 74 4.01 -6.21 -0.76
CA TRP A 74 2.97 -5.22 -0.50
C TRP A 74 3.55 -3.82 -0.28
N PRO A 75 4.01 -3.13 -1.34
CA PRO A 75 4.53 -1.78 -1.23
C PRO A 75 3.40 -0.82 -0.82
N THR A 76 3.52 -0.30 0.40
CA THR A 76 2.56 0.66 1.00
C THR A 76 3.20 2.04 1.15
N SER A 77 4.51 2.09 1.41
CA SER A 77 5.30 3.31 1.54
C SER A 77 6.74 3.05 1.06
N LYS A 78 7.59 4.08 1.05
CA LYS A 78 8.99 4.02 0.59
C LYS A 78 9.76 2.83 1.20
N ASN A 79 9.63 2.64 2.51
CA ASN A 79 10.35 1.62 3.27
C ASN A 79 9.46 0.42 3.67
N LYS A 80 8.13 0.51 3.48
CA LYS A 80 7.16 -0.52 3.88
C LYS A 80 6.79 -1.40 2.70
N ARG A 81 7.43 -2.57 2.61
CA ARG A 81 7.24 -3.56 1.52
C ARG A 81 6.63 -4.88 1.97
N HIS A 82 6.42 -5.03 3.28
CA HIS A 82 5.88 -6.23 3.90
C HIS A 82 4.52 -5.91 4.54
N VAL A 83 3.66 -6.92 4.61
CA VAL A 83 2.35 -6.84 5.25
C VAL A 83 2.17 -8.04 6.19
N VAL A 84 1.43 -7.85 7.28
CA VAL A 84 1.11 -8.93 8.24
C VAL A 84 0.17 -9.92 7.56
N LYS A 85 0.48 -11.23 7.59
CA LYS A 85 -0.42 -12.28 7.08
C LYS A 85 -1.36 -12.77 8.18
N HIS A 86 -0.79 -13.24 9.29
CA HIS A 86 -1.53 -13.69 10.47
C HIS A 86 -0.63 -13.62 11.72
N ILE A 87 -1.26 -13.66 12.88
CA ILE A 87 -0.58 -13.74 14.19
C ILE A 87 -0.35 -15.23 14.48
N ILE A 88 0.91 -15.61 14.75
CA ILE A 88 1.27 -16.99 15.10
C ILE A 88 1.09 -17.20 16.61
N ALA A 89 1.63 -16.27 17.42
CA ALA A 89 1.50 -16.31 18.86
C ALA A 89 1.30 -14.88 19.39
N PRO A 90 0.14 -14.57 20.01
CA PRO A 90 -0.10 -13.27 20.62
C PRO A 90 0.65 -13.16 21.95
N PHE A 91 1.17 -11.97 22.26
CA PHE A 91 1.74 -11.62 23.55
C PHE A 91 0.80 -10.66 24.30
N GLY A 92 0.47 -10.97 25.55
CA GLY A 92 -0.44 -10.16 26.36
C GLY A 92 -1.91 -10.50 26.07
N SER A 93 -2.66 -9.59 25.43
CA SER A 93 -4.09 -9.79 25.17
C SER A 93 -4.35 -10.91 24.16
N SER A 94 -5.48 -11.62 24.30
CA SER A 94 -5.86 -12.68 23.36
C SER A 94 -6.18 -12.13 21.96
N ILE A 95 -6.23 -13.01 20.96
CA ILE A 95 -6.50 -12.63 19.57
C ILE A 95 -7.94 -12.09 19.40
N ASP A 96 -8.88 -12.59 20.20
CA ASP A 96 -10.31 -12.23 20.11
C ASP A 96 -10.59 -10.79 20.57
N GLN A 97 -9.75 -10.26 21.47
CA GLN A 97 -9.86 -8.89 21.98
C GLN A 97 -9.26 -7.86 21.01
N ARG A 98 -8.67 -8.30 19.90
CA ARG A 98 -7.94 -7.43 18.97
C ARG A 98 -8.72 -7.29 17.66
N PRO A 99 -8.55 -6.16 16.94
CA PRO A 99 -9.06 -6.06 15.59
C PRO A 99 -8.51 -7.19 14.71
N PRO A 100 -9.35 -7.85 13.88
CA PRO A 100 -8.90 -8.93 13.02
C PRO A 100 -7.93 -8.42 11.95
N VAL A 101 -6.96 -9.24 11.57
CA VAL A 101 -6.05 -8.94 10.45
C VAL A 101 -6.80 -9.20 9.13
N PRO A 102 -6.90 -8.21 8.21
CA PRO A 102 -7.60 -8.41 6.95
C PRO A 102 -6.95 -9.49 6.07
N THR A 103 -7.79 -10.23 5.35
CA THR A 103 -7.35 -11.26 4.42
C THR A 103 -6.62 -10.65 3.21
N LEU A 104 -5.94 -11.47 2.39
CA LEU A 104 -5.28 -10.97 1.18
C LEU A 104 -6.28 -10.34 0.20
N GLU A 105 -7.41 -10.98 -0.01
CA GLU A 105 -8.43 -10.52 -0.97
C GLU A 105 -9.10 -9.24 -0.50
N GLU A 106 -9.41 -9.10 0.80
CA GLU A 106 -9.93 -7.84 1.37
C GLU A 106 -8.96 -6.68 1.16
N ARG A 107 -7.65 -6.92 1.35
CA ARG A 107 -6.62 -5.89 1.13
C ARG A 107 -6.49 -5.50 -0.34
N ILE A 108 -6.65 -6.46 -1.24
CA ILE A 108 -6.68 -6.21 -2.68
C ILE A 108 -7.91 -5.38 -3.03
N ALA A 109 -9.08 -5.76 -2.54
CA ALA A 109 -10.34 -5.05 -2.77
C ALA A 109 -10.28 -3.60 -2.26
N ASP A 110 -9.82 -3.35 -1.03
CA ASP A 110 -9.66 -1.99 -0.49
C ASP A 110 -8.70 -1.14 -1.36
N ARG A 111 -7.61 -1.75 -1.84
CA ARG A 111 -6.67 -1.04 -2.72
C ARG A 111 -7.25 -0.75 -4.10
N GLU A 112 -8.05 -1.66 -4.65
CA GLU A 112 -8.69 -1.50 -5.95
C GLU A 112 -9.82 -0.48 -5.91
N ALA A 113 -10.63 -0.48 -4.84
CA ALA A 113 -11.65 0.54 -4.59
C ALA A 113 -11.01 1.94 -4.53
N ARG A 114 -9.98 2.14 -3.68
CA ARG A 114 -9.27 3.43 -3.60
C ARG A 114 -8.64 3.87 -4.91
N LYS A 115 -8.29 2.93 -5.78
CA LYS A 115 -7.77 3.23 -7.12
C LYS A 115 -8.92 3.65 -8.06
N ALA A 116 -10.03 2.93 -8.04
CA ALA A 116 -11.22 3.25 -8.83
C ALA A 116 -11.73 4.66 -8.49
N ASP A 117 -11.92 4.98 -7.21
CA ASP A 117 -12.35 6.32 -6.75
C ASP A 117 -11.42 7.42 -7.26
N LYS A 118 -10.11 7.14 -7.25
CA LYS A 118 -9.09 8.08 -7.73
C LYS A 118 -9.15 8.28 -9.24
N ASP A 119 -9.39 7.21 -9.99
CA ASP A 119 -9.47 7.22 -11.45
C ASP A 119 -10.77 7.89 -11.92
N GLU A 120 -11.90 7.65 -11.23
CA GLU A 120 -13.18 8.35 -11.43
C GLU A 120 -13.04 9.86 -11.18
N ARG A 121 -12.46 10.25 -10.04
CA ARG A 121 -12.18 11.67 -9.74
C ARG A 121 -11.29 12.33 -10.79
N ARG A 122 -10.33 11.61 -11.35
CA ARG A 122 -9.45 12.11 -12.42
C ARG A 122 -10.17 12.21 -13.75
N ALA A 123 -11.04 11.26 -14.08
CA ALA A 123 -11.86 11.29 -15.28
C ALA A 123 -12.82 12.48 -15.25
N ALA A 124 -13.55 12.67 -14.15
CA ALA A 124 -14.44 13.83 -13.97
C ALA A 124 -13.69 15.17 -14.09
N ARG A 125 -12.52 15.29 -13.44
CA ARG A 125 -11.70 16.51 -13.59
C ARG A 125 -11.24 16.74 -15.04
N ARG A 126 -10.98 15.67 -15.79
CA ARG A 126 -10.58 15.76 -17.20
C ARG A 126 -11.75 16.19 -18.08
N THR A 127 -12.94 15.60 -17.90
CA THR A 127 -14.14 15.96 -18.67
C THR A 127 -14.52 17.41 -18.43
N THR A 128 -14.62 17.86 -17.17
CA THR A 128 -14.93 19.27 -16.86
C THR A 128 -13.93 20.24 -17.49
N LYS A 129 -12.64 19.88 -17.53
CA LYS A 129 -11.60 20.71 -18.18
C LYS A 129 -11.69 20.68 -19.71
N GLU A 130 -12.12 19.58 -20.30
CA GLU A 130 -12.35 19.49 -21.74
C GLU A 130 -13.58 20.29 -22.14
N ASP A 131 -14.64 20.27 -21.34
CA ASP A 131 -15.86 21.04 -21.56
C ASP A 131 -15.61 22.55 -21.41
N SER A 132 -14.90 22.99 -20.36
CA SER A 132 -14.53 24.41 -20.22
C SER A 132 -13.68 24.91 -21.39
N ARG A 133 -12.74 24.10 -21.89
CA ARG A 133 -11.94 24.42 -23.08
C ARG A 133 -12.76 24.44 -24.36
N ARG A 134 -13.79 23.60 -24.47
CA ARG A 134 -14.71 23.61 -25.62
C ARG A 134 -15.54 24.89 -25.62
N GLU A 135 -16.09 25.27 -24.46
CA GLU A 135 -16.84 26.52 -24.27
C GLU A 135 -15.98 27.75 -24.63
N GLU A 136 -14.75 27.83 -24.12
CA GLU A 136 -13.79 28.89 -24.47
C GLU A 136 -13.50 28.96 -25.98
N ARG A 137 -13.36 27.80 -26.65
CA ARG A 137 -13.15 27.76 -28.11
C ARG A 137 -14.37 28.24 -28.89
N VAL A 138 -15.57 27.91 -28.42
CA VAL A 138 -16.83 28.37 -29.04
C VAL A 138 -16.98 29.88 -28.87
N SER A 139 -16.73 30.43 -27.67
CA SER A 139 -16.83 31.86 -27.43
C SER A 139 -15.81 32.69 -28.24
N GLN A 140 -14.56 32.20 -28.36
CA GLN A 140 -13.54 32.85 -29.20
C GLN A 140 -13.88 32.85 -30.69
N LYS A 141 -14.53 31.78 -31.19
CA LYS A 141 -15.01 31.74 -32.59
C LYS A 141 -16.17 32.70 -32.82
N GLY A 142 -17.12 32.81 -31.89
CA GLY A 142 -18.23 33.77 -31.97
C GLY A 142 -17.77 35.23 -31.96
N GLY A 143 -16.73 35.57 -31.19
CA GLY A 143 -16.12 36.91 -31.18
C GLY A 143 -15.41 37.27 -32.48
N ARG A 144 -14.82 36.29 -33.17
CA ARG A 144 -14.16 36.49 -34.48
C ARG A 144 -15.16 36.72 -35.63
N SER A 145 -16.34 36.11 -35.60
CA SER A 145 -17.39 36.35 -36.61
C SER A 145 -18.07 37.72 -36.45
N GLY A 146 -18.20 38.24 -35.22
CA GLY A 146 -18.79 39.55 -34.98
C GLY A 146 -17.90 40.73 -35.41
N HIS A 147 -16.58 40.61 -35.26
CA HIS A 147 -15.63 41.66 -35.67
C HIS A 147 -15.53 41.82 -37.20
N ALA A 148 -15.90 40.79 -37.98
CA ALA A 148 -15.92 40.83 -39.44
C ALA A 148 -17.14 41.56 -40.02
N GLN A 149 -18.23 41.72 -39.27
CA GLN A 149 -19.47 42.37 -39.73
C GLN A 149 -19.53 43.89 -39.45
N GLN A 150 -18.62 44.43 -38.64
CA GLN A 150 -18.57 45.86 -38.27
C GLN A 150 -17.60 46.71 -39.12
N LYS A 151 -16.99 46.15 -40.17
CA LYS A 151 -16.03 46.82 -41.07
C LYS A 151 -16.56 47.01 -42.51
N LEU A 152 -17.86 47.21 -42.67
CA LEU A 152 -18.50 47.60 -43.94
C LEU A 152 -19.22 48.93 -43.76
#